data_AF-A0A1Q3BUG1-F1
#
_entry.id   AF-A0A1Q3BUG1-F1
#
_cell.length_a   1.000
_cell.length_b   1.000
_cell.length_c   1.000
_cell.angle_alpha   90.00
_cell.angle_beta   90.00
_cell.angle_gamma   90.00
#
_symmetry.space_group_name_H-M   'P 1'
#
loop_
_entity.id
_entity.type
_entity.pdbx_description
1 polymer ?
#
loop_
_entity_poly.entity_id
_entity_poly.type
_entity_poly.pdbx_seq_one_letter_code
_entity_poly.pdbx_strand_id
1 'polypeptide(L)'
;MSFLVVDTPSPYNAIIGRPGLNLLEAIVSMRHLLMKFPTRFGVGEVRGDQQVVRQCYKTDIMDKGKDKVLTIANVELRGDMEPEHPQPFEDVVQVPLHEGNTEQVFQVGSQLGEVEKGELITFLRSNKDVFAWSTEEVPGINPNVMVHKLSVDPMRPPIRQKKRNFAPER
;
A
#
# COMPACT_ATOMS: atom_id res chain seq x y z
N MET A 1 12.56 19.12 3.39
CA MET A 1 12.11 17.87 4.03
C MET A 1 12.94 16.76 3.44
N SER A 2 13.68 16.03 4.26
CA SER A 2 14.39 14.81 3.84
C SER A 2 13.47 13.64 4.15
N PHE A 3 13.03 12.94 3.12
CA PHE A 3 12.29 11.69 3.28
C PHE A 3 13.29 10.55 3.30
N LEU A 4 13.01 9.53 4.12
CA LEU A 4 13.76 8.28 4.11
C LEU A 4 13.00 7.32 3.20
N VAL A 5 13.61 6.95 2.08
CA VAL A 5 13.12 5.87 1.22
C VAL A 5 13.77 4.60 1.72
N VAL A 6 12.96 3.68 2.22
CA VAL A 6 13.41 2.37 2.66
C VAL A 6 12.99 1.38 1.58
N ASP A 7 13.98 0.77 0.93
CA ASP A 7 13.76 -0.30 -0.05
C ASP A 7 13.55 -1.61 0.71
N THR A 8 12.28 -1.91 1.03
CA THR A 8 11.87 -3.14 1.71
C THR A 8 10.74 -3.79 0.95
N PRO A 9 10.75 -5.13 0.78
CA PRO A 9 9.64 -5.83 0.15
C PRO A 9 8.33 -5.61 0.93
N SER A 10 7.31 -5.13 0.22
CA SER A 10 5.99 -4.87 0.77
C SER A 10 5.24 -6.18 1.03
N PRO A 11 4.51 -6.33 2.15
CA PRO A 11 3.65 -7.50 2.42
C PRO A 11 2.36 -7.50 1.57
N TYR A 12 2.13 -6.47 0.74
CA TYR A 12 0.92 -6.33 -0.08
C TYR A 12 1.19 -6.76 -1.53
N ASN A 13 0.29 -7.57 -2.08
CA ASN A 13 0.35 -8.00 -3.49
C ASN A 13 0.15 -6.85 -4.49
N ALA A 14 -0.62 -5.83 -4.11
CA ALA A 14 -0.84 -4.62 -4.91
C ALA A 14 -1.33 -3.47 -4.02
N ILE A 15 -1.03 -2.24 -4.43
CA ILE A 15 -1.54 -1.02 -3.78
C ILE A 15 -2.47 -0.32 -4.77
N ILE A 16 -3.77 -0.25 -4.45
CA ILE A 16 -4.74 0.49 -5.25
C ILE A 16 -4.61 1.97 -4.90
N GLY A 17 -4.16 2.76 -5.86
CA GLY A 17 -4.05 4.21 -5.71
C GLY A 17 -5.41 4.89 -5.56
N ARG A 18 -5.41 6.11 -5.03
CA ARG A 18 -6.60 6.98 -4.99
C ARG A 18 -7.29 7.14 -6.35
N PRO A 19 -6.57 7.29 -7.49
CA PRO A 19 -7.23 7.32 -8.81
C PRO A 19 -8.07 6.07 -9.09
N GLY A 20 -7.54 4.88 -8.77
CA GLY A 20 -8.26 3.61 -8.94
C GLY A 20 -9.49 3.52 -8.03
N LEU A 21 -9.36 3.92 -6.76
CA LEU A 21 -10.51 3.97 -5.84
C LEU A 21 -11.59 4.94 -6.31
N ASN A 22 -11.21 6.10 -6.83
CA ASN A 22 -12.16 7.09 -7.37
C ASN A 22 -12.85 6.58 -8.64
N LEU A 23 -12.12 5.92 -9.53
CA LEU A 23 -12.67 5.33 -10.75
C LEU A 23 -13.71 4.24 -10.41
N LEU A 24 -13.46 3.48 -9.35
CA LEU A 24 -14.37 2.47 -8.85
C LEU A 24 -15.53 3.05 -8.02
N GLU A 25 -15.58 4.37 -7.81
CA GLU A 25 -16.49 5.03 -6.86
C GLU A 25 -16.51 4.31 -5.49
N ALA A 26 -15.33 3.82 -5.08
CA ALA A 26 -15.22 2.90 -3.97
C ALA A 26 -15.19 3.63 -2.63
N ILE A 27 -15.89 3.07 -1.65
CA ILE A 27 -15.90 3.52 -0.26
C ILE A 27 -15.20 2.45 0.58
N VAL A 28 -14.09 2.82 1.21
CA VAL A 28 -13.28 1.93 2.05
C VAL A 28 -13.50 2.24 3.53
N SER A 29 -13.84 1.22 4.31
CA SER A 29 -13.95 1.28 5.77
C SER A 29 -12.84 0.48 6.42
N MET A 30 -11.78 1.17 6.85
CA MET A 30 -10.64 0.54 7.55
C MET A 30 -11.08 -0.19 8.83
N ARG A 31 -12.06 0.36 9.57
CA ARG A 31 -12.58 -0.24 10.81
C ARG A 31 -13.21 -1.62 10.58
N HIS A 32 -13.92 -1.79 9.47
CA HIS A 32 -14.65 -3.02 9.15
C HIS A 32 -13.92 -3.87 8.11
N LEU A 33 -12.73 -3.43 7.68
CA LEU A 33 -11.97 -4.03 6.58
C LEU A 33 -12.85 -4.30 5.35
N LEU A 34 -13.70 -3.34 5.00
CA LEU A 34 -14.72 -3.50 3.96
C LEU A 34 -14.58 -2.41 2.92
N MET A 35 -14.55 -2.81 1.65
CA MET A 35 -14.62 -1.92 0.50
C MET A 35 -15.94 -2.17 -0.23
N LYS A 36 -16.69 -1.11 -0.52
CA LYS A 36 -17.91 -1.15 -1.33
C LYS A 36 -17.74 -0.36 -2.61
N PHE A 37 -18.33 -0.81 -3.70
CA PHE A 37 -18.31 -0.12 -4.99
C PHE A 37 -19.58 -0.45 -5.81
N PRO A 38 -20.07 0.47 -6.65
CA PRO A 38 -21.20 0.20 -7.53
C PRO A 38 -20.85 -0.86 -8.59
N THR A 39 -21.83 -1.69 -8.91
CA THR A 39 -21.80 -2.66 -10.00
C THR A 39 -23.12 -2.62 -10.75
N ARG A 40 -23.18 -3.18 -11.97
CA ARG A 40 -24.42 -3.30 -12.75
C ARG A 40 -25.55 -4.08 -12.05
N PHE A 41 -25.24 -4.84 -11.00
CA PHE A 41 -26.21 -5.65 -10.24
C PHE A 41 -26.46 -5.12 -8.83
N GLY A 42 -25.97 -3.92 -8.49
CA GLY A 42 -26.06 -3.33 -7.15
C GLY A 42 -24.69 -3.07 -6.54
N VAL A 43 -24.59 -3.06 -5.22
CA VAL A 43 -23.33 -2.73 -4.53
C VAL A 43 -22.49 -4.00 -4.35
N GLY A 44 -21.28 -3.99 -4.93
CA GLY A 44 -20.26 -4.99 -4.67
C GLY A 44 -19.57 -4.75 -3.32
N GLU A 45 -19.19 -5.83 -2.63
CA GLU A 45 -18.52 -5.78 -1.33
C GLU A 45 -17.27 -6.66 -1.34
N VAL A 46 -16.14 -6.12 -0.92
CA VAL A 46 -14.90 -6.87 -0.65
C VAL A 46 -14.59 -6.75 0.83
N ARG A 47 -14.58 -7.88 1.55
CA ARG A 47 -14.35 -7.95 3.00
C ARG A 47 -13.01 -8.61 3.29
N GLY A 48 -12.19 -7.97 4.09
CA GLY A 48 -11.04 -8.57 4.73
C GLY A 48 -11.45 -9.39 5.95
N ASP A 49 -10.67 -10.43 6.25
CA ASP A 49 -10.86 -11.25 7.44
C ASP A 49 -10.17 -10.61 8.65
N GLN A 50 -10.97 -10.10 9.58
CA GLN A 50 -10.46 -9.42 10.77
C GLN A 50 -9.72 -10.37 11.73
N GLN A 51 -10.07 -11.66 11.77
CA GLN A 51 -9.36 -12.63 12.61
C GLN A 51 -7.97 -12.90 12.05
N VAL A 52 -7.88 -13.12 10.74
CA VAL A 52 -6.59 -13.31 10.06
C VAL A 52 -5.72 -12.07 10.22
N VAL A 53 -6.26 -10.87 10.00
CA VAL A 53 -5.49 -9.62 10.18
C VAL A 53 -4.99 -9.45 11.62
N ARG A 54 -5.84 -9.73 12.62
CA ARG A 54 -5.43 -9.66 14.03
C ARG A 54 -4.38 -10.72 14.36
N GLN A 55 -4.50 -11.92 13.80
CA GLN A 55 -3.55 -12.99 13.99
C GLN A 55 -2.20 -12.59 13.38
N CYS A 56 -2.15 -12.14 12.12
CA CYS A 56 -0.93 -11.65 11.47
C CYS A 56 -0.27 -10.52 12.26
N TYR A 57 -1.04 -9.55 12.75
CA TYR A 57 -0.53 -8.46 13.59
C TYR A 57 0.06 -8.98 14.91
N LYS A 58 -0.63 -9.94 15.55
CA LYS A 58 -0.16 -10.56 16.78
C LYS A 58 1.11 -11.38 16.53
N THR A 59 1.21 -12.12 15.42
CA THR A 59 2.40 -12.87 15.06
C THR A 59 3.57 -11.91 14.82
N ASP A 60 3.40 -10.85 14.00
CA ASP A 60 4.46 -9.87 13.72
C ASP A 60 4.96 -9.16 14.99
N ILE A 61 4.08 -8.88 15.96
CA ILE A 61 4.45 -8.32 17.27
C ILE A 61 5.14 -9.34 18.17
N MET A 62 4.68 -10.60 18.19
CA MET A 62 5.21 -11.61 19.09
C MET A 62 6.56 -12.18 18.61
N ASP A 63 6.76 -12.26 17.31
CA ASP A 63 7.98 -12.76 16.67
C ASP A 63 9.12 -11.72 16.77
N LYS A 64 8.75 -10.43 16.78
CA LYS A 64 9.62 -9.34 17.20
C LYS A 64 9.64 -9.28 18.73
N GLY A 65 10.42 -10.18 19.34
CA GLY A 65 10.56 -10.32 20.79
C GLY A 65 10.51 -9.00 21.58
N LYS A 66 9.97 -9.08 22.81
CA LYS A 66 9.52 -8.02 23.76
C LYS A 66 10.29 -6.68 23.84
N ASP A 67 11.43 -6.53 23.19
CA ASP A 67 12.24 -5.31 23.06
C ASP A 67 11.88 -4.41 21.86
N LYS A 68 10.98 -4.81 20.96
CA LYS A 68 10.70 -4.08 19.71
C LYS A 68 9.36 -3.35 19.69
N VAL A 69 8.98 -2.71 20.80
CA VAL A 69 7.98 -1.63 20.72
C VAL A 69 8.68 -0.43 20.08
N LEU A 70 8.49 -0.24 18.77
CA LEU A 70 9.01 0.94 18.06
C LEU A 70 8.26 2.18 18.54
N THR A 71 8.74 2.79 19.62
CA THR A 71 8.38 4.16 19.99
C THR A 71 8.79 5.06 18.82
N ILE A 72 7.82 5.78 18.24
CA ILE A 72 7.97 6.62 17.03
C ILE A 72 9.12 7.65 17.13
N ALA A 73 9.64 7.90 18.33
CA ALA A 73 10.73 8.83 18.60
C ALA A 73 12.11 8.38 18.06
N ASN A 74 12.40 7.08 17.97
CA ASN A 74 13.75 6.59 17.66
C ASN A 74 13.76 5.58 16.51
N VAL A 75 13.61 6.06 15.27
CA VAL A 75 13.94 5.25 14.08
C VAL A 75 15.45 5.30 13.88
N GLU A 76 16.16 4.48 14.66
CA GLU A 76 17.50 4.03 14.29
C GLU A 76 17.31 2.80 13.39
N LEU A 77 17.63 2.95 12.11
CA LEU A 77 17.71 1.81 11.19
C LEU A 77 18.83 0.89 11.67
N ARG A 78 18.52 -0.07 12.56
CA ARG A 78 19.41 -1.20 12.79
C ARG A 78 19.45 -2.02 11.51
N GLY A 79 20.68 -2.22 11.02
CA GLY A 79 20.98 -2.86 9.75
C GLY A 79 20.32 -4.22 9.56
N ASP A 80 20.09 -4.50 8.28
CA ASP A 80 19.91 -5.81 7.67
C ASP A 80 19.00 -6.76 8.44
N MET A 81 17.84 -6.26 8.86
CA MET A 81 16.71 -7.14 9.11
C MET A 81 15.99 -7.34 7.77
N GLU A 82 16.36 -8.40 7.04
CA GLU A 82 15.52 -8.91 5.95
C GLU A 82 14.11 -9.10 6.53
N PRO A 83 13.09 -8.36 6.05
CA PRO A 83 11.75 -8.50 6.58
C PRO A 83 11.25 -9.90 6.22
N GLU A 84 11.00 -10.74 7.22
CA GLU A 84 10.34 -12.03 7.02
C GLU A 84 8.97 -11.78 6.39
N HIS A 85 8.85 -12.14 5.11
CA HIS A 85 7.63 -11.98 4.36
C HIS A 85 6.61 -13.03 4.82
N PRO A 86 5.35 -12.66 5.09
CA PRO A 86 4.29 -13.64 5.25
C PRO A 86 4.21 -14.42 3.95
N GLN A 87 4.65 -15.69 3.96
CA GLN A 87 4.55 -16.51 2.76
C GLN A 87 3.08 -16.71 2.41
N PRO A 88 2.71 -16.63 1.12
CA PRO A 88 1.40 -17.03 0.67
C PRO A 88 1.04 -18.39 1.27
N PHE A 89 -0.19 -18.53 1.77
CA PHE A 89 -0.67 -19.80 2.33
C PHE A 89 -0.71 -20.93 1.28
N GLU A 90 -0.72 -20.54 0.00
CA GLU A 90 -0.72 -21.44 -1.16
C GLU A 90 0.44 -21.10 -2.11
N ASP A 91 0.98 -22.10 -2.80
CA ASP A 91 1.98 -21.88 -3.84
C ASP A 91 1.45 -20.91 -4.91
N VAL A 92 2.31 -19.99 -5.37
CA VAL A 92 1.94 -18.98 -6.38
C VAL A 92 2.73 -19.17 -7.67
N VAL A 93 2.08 -18.87 -8.79
CA VAL A 93 2.67 -18.86 -10.13
C VAL A 93 2.91 -17.41 -10.53
N GLN A 94 4.13 -17.12 -10.97
CA GLN A 94 4.48 -15.81 -11.54
C GLN A 94 3.98 -15.71 -12.97
N VAL A 95 3.21 -14.68 -13.27
CA VAL A 95 2.66 -14.41 -14.60
C VAL A 95 3.16 -13.04 -15.07
N PRO A 96 3.88 -12.96 -16.20
CA PRO A 96 4.34 -11.68 -16.71
C PRO A 96 3.19 -10.84 -17.24
N LEU A 97 3.25 -9.53 -16.97
CA LEU A 97 2.26 -8.56 -17.44
C LEU A 97 2.25 -8.45 -18.98
N HIS A 98 3.42 -8.53 -19.62
CA HIS A 98 3.58 -8.53 -21.08
C HIS A 98 4.62 -9.58 -21.50
N GLU A 99 4.48 -10.12 -22.71
CA GLU A 99 5.48 -11.03 -23.28
C GLU A 99 6.82 -10.29 -23.42
N GLY A 100 7.84 -10.77 -22.70
CA GLY A 100 9.20 -10.20 -22.73
C GLY A 100 9.58 -9.28 -21.56
N ASN A 101 8.68 -8.96 -20.62
CA ASN A 101 9.04 -8.25 -19.39
C ASN A 101 9.13 -9.22 -18.20
N THR A 102 10.31 -9.37 -17.61
CA THR A 102 10.55 -10.21 -16.43
C THR A 102 10.47 -9.46 -15.10
N GLU A 103 10.43 -8.12 -15.13
CA GLU A 103 10.42 -7.30 -13.91
C GLU A 103 8.98 -7.06 -13.41
N GLN A 104 8.01 -6.95 -14.32
CA GLN A 104 6.61 -6.71 -13.99
C GLN A 104 5.80 -8.01 -14.05
N VAL A 105 5.72 -8.70 -12.92
CA VAL A 105 5.01 -9.99 -12.78
C VAL A 105 3.89 -9.89 -11.74
N PHE A 106 2.80 -10.61 -12.00
CA PHE A 106 1.75 -10.86 -11.02
C PHE A 106 1.96 -12.23 -10.37
N GLN A 107 1.59 -12.36 -9.10
CA GLN A 107 1.53 -13.65 -8.43
C GLN A 107 0.08 -14.13 -8.40
N VAL A 108 -0.19 -15.29 -9.00
CA VAL A 108 -1.52 -15.90 -9.05
C VAL A 108 -1.46 -17.23 -8.31
N GLY A 109 -2.46 -17.52 -7.47
CA GLY A 109 -2.52 -18.80 -6.74
C GLY A 109 -2.46 -20.02 -7.68
N SER A 110 -1.65 -21.00 -7.33
CA SER A 110 -1.47 -22.24 -8.12
C SER A 110 -2.69 -23.14 -8.10
N GLN A 111 -3.54 -23.04 -7.07
CA GLN A 111 -4.74 -23.86 -6.89
C GLN A 111 -5.96 -23.32 -7.66
N LEU A 112 -5.84 -22.16 -8.33
CA LEU A 112 -6.92 -21.60 -9.13
C LEU A 112 -7.22 -22.50 -10.33
N GLY A 113 -8.50 -22.72 -10.64
CA GLY A 113 -8.88 -23.52 -11.79
C GLY A 113 -8.35 -22.92 -13.11
N GLU A 114 -7.99 -23.74 -14.09
CA GLU A 114 -7.38 -23.28 -15.35
C GLU A 114 -8.21 -22.20 -16.06
N VAL A 115 -9.54 -22.31 -16.03
CA VAL A 115 -10.45 -21.32 -16.62
C VAL A 115 -10.39 -20.00 -15.85
N GLU A 116 -10.56 -20.05 -14.53
CA GLU A 116 -10.53 -18.87 -13.66
C GLU A 116 -9.16 -18.17 -13.70
N LYS A 117 -8.08 -18.94 -13.79
CA LYS A 117 -6.72 -18.47 -13.94
C LYS A 117 -6.53 -17.73 -15.26
N GLY A 118 -7.04 -18.27 -16.36
CA GLY A 118 -7.04 -17.60 -17.65
C GLY A 118 -7.80 -16.28 -17.63
N GLU A 119 -9.01 -16.27 -17.07
CA GLU A 119 -9.84 -15.08 -16.94
C GLU A 119 -9.17 -13.99 -16.08
N LEU A 120 -8.61 -14.38 -14.92
CA LEU A 120 -7.90 -13.48 -14.02
C LEU A 120 -6.67 -12.86 -14.69
N ILE A 121 -5.83 -13.67 -15.34
CA ILE A 121 -4.65 -13.18 -16.07
C ILE A 121 -5.06 -12.18 -17.15
N THR A 122 -6.14 -12.48 -17.88
CA THR A 122 -6.65 -11.62 -18.95
C THR A 122 -7.17 -10.29 -18.39
N PHE A 123 -7.90 -10.35 -17.29
CA PHE A 123 -8.39 -9.17 -16.58
C PHE A 123 -7.25 -8.28 -16.07
N LEU A 124 -6.25 -8.86 -15.41
CA LEU A 124 -5.10 -8.11 -14.88
C LEU A 124 -4.31 -7.42 -16.00
N ARG A 125 -4.06 -8.12 -17.12
CA ARG A 125 -3.40 -7.54 -18.29
C ARG A 125 -4.20 -6.42 -18.94
N SER A 126 -5.52 -6.53 -18.95
CA SER A 126 -6.42 -5.52 -19.53
C SER A 126 -6.50 -4.24 -18.71
N ASN A 127 -6.23 -4.30 -17.39
CA ASN A 127 -6.32 -3.17 -16.45
C ASN A 127 -4.94 -2.75 -15.92
N LYS A 128 -3.89 -2.87 -16.74
CA LYS A 128 -2.50 -2.64 -16.35
C LYS A 128 -2.21 -1.21 -15.88
N ASP A 129 -3.00 -0.24 -16.34
CA ASP A 129 -2.93 1.19 -16.04
C ASP A 129 -3.47 1.55 -14.65
N VAL A 130 -4.18 0.63 -13.99
CA VAL A 130 -4.68 0.80 -12.63
C VAL A 130 -3.56 0.60 -11.59
N PHE A 131 -2.54 -0.16 -11.95
CA PHE A 131 -1.41 -0.50 -11.07
C PHE A 131 -0.25 0.47 -11.30
N ALA A 132 0.49 0.75 -10.23
CA ALA A 132 1.74 1.49 -10.31
C ALA A 132 2.89 0.58 -9.89
N TRP A 133 3.89 0.47 -10.74
CA TRP A 133 5.09 -0.37 -10.52
C TRP A 133 6.23 0.41 -9.90
N SER A 134 6.20 1.73 -10.01
CA SER A 134 7.14 2.64 -9.38
C SER A 134 6.41 3.85 -8.81
N THR A 135 7.10 4.61 -7.95
CA THR A 135 6.59 5.87 -7.41
C THR A 135 6.41 6.94 -8.48
N GLU A 136 7.12 6.83 -9.61
CA GLU A 136 7.02 7.76 -10.75
C GLU A 136 5.72 7.57 -11.54
N GLU A 137 5.18 6.35 -11.55
CA GLU A 137 3.94 5.98 -12.23
C GLU A 137 2.67 6.37 -11.46
N VAL A 138 2.80 6.89 -10.24
CA VAL A 138 1.68 7.40 -9.45
C VAL A 138 1.61 8.92 -9.66
N PRO A 139 0.91 9.44 -10.69
CA PRO A 139 0.73 10.88 -10.83
C PRO A 139 0.01 11.37 -9.57
N GLY A 140 0.64 12.32 -8.88
CA GLY A 140 0.01 13.01 -7.75
C GLY A 140 -1.35 13.57 -8.17
N ILE A 141 -2.25 13.77 -7.20
CA ILE A 141 -3.52 14.45 -7.47
C ILE A 141 -3.17 15.84 -8.02
N ASN A 142 -3.70 16.17 -9.20
CA ASN A 142 -3.49 17.48 -9.79
C ASN A 142 -3.86 18.55 -8.75
N PRO A 143 -2.97 19.52 -8.45
CA PRO A 143 -3.24 20.56 -7.45
C PRO A 143 -4.54 21.36 -7.72
N ASN A 144 -5.01 21.38 -8.97
CA ASN A 144 -6.29 22.00 -9.35
C ASN A 144 -7.52 21.19 -8.89
N VAL A 145 -7.36 19.88 -8.67
CA VAL A 145 -8.43 18.98 -8.21
C VAL A 145 -8.58 19.07 -6.69
N MET A 146 -7.47 19.02 -5.96
CA MET A 146 -7.48 19.12 -4.50
C MET A 146 -6.17 19.68 -3.98
N VAL A 147 -6.20 20.90 -3.46
CA VAL A 147 -5.10 21.50 -2.70
C VAL A 147 -5.64 22.09 -1.41
N HIS A 148 -5.00 21.78 -0.29
CA HIS A 148 -5.24 22.49 0.95
C HIS A 148 -4.51 23.83 0.88
N LYS A 149 -5.27 24.93 0.73
CA LYS A 149 -4.73 26.28 0.88
C LYS A 149 -4.70 26.63 2.36
N LEU A 150 -3.52 26.88 2.89
CA LEU A 150 -3.39 27.53 4.19
C LEU A 150 -3.98 28.95 4.07
N SER A 151 -4.78 29.36 5.04
CA SER A 151 -5.29 30.74 5.12
C SER A 151 -4.17 31.65 5.63
N VAL A 152 -3.24 31.99 4.73
CA VAL A 152 -2.11 32.87 5.02
C VAL A 152 -2.38 34.24 4.40
N ASP A 153 -2.11 35.30 5.16
CA ASP A 153 -2.13 36.67 4.66
C ASP A 153 -0.93 36.88 3.70
N PRO A 154 -1.16 37.15 2.40
CA PRO A 154 -0.08 37.34 1.42
C PRO A 154 0.78 38.58 1.72
N MET A 155 0.24 39.53 2.48
CA MET A 155 0.96 40.75 2.86
C MET A 155 1.92 40.52 4.02
N ARG A 156 1.84 39.38 4.70
CA ARG A 156 2.78 39.02 5.76
C ARG A 156 4.00 38.32 5.18
N PRO A 157 5.22 38.81 5.46
CA PRO A 157 6.44 38.14 5.02
C PRO A 157 6.59 36.78 5.72
N PRO A 158 7.12 35.76 5.03
CA PRO A 158 7.36 34.46 5.64
C PRO A 158 8.39 34.57 6.77
N ILE A 159 8.08 33.99 7.93
CA ILE A 159 8.99 33.98 9.08
C ILE A 159 9.69 32.61 9.15
N ARG A 160 11.01 32.60 8.99
CA ARG A 160 11.82 31.39 9.21
C ARG A 160 12.01 31.17 10.71
N GLN A 161 11.29 30.21 11.28
CA GLN A 161 11.52 29.81 12.67
C GLN A 161 12.87 29.10 12.81
N LYS A 162 13.67 29.47 13.82
CA LYS A 162 14.90 28.73 14.15
C LYS A 162 14.53 27.31 14.57
N LYS A 163 15.30 26.32 14.10
CA LYS A 163 15.19 24.92 14.53
C LYS A 163 15.27 24.88 16.06
N ARG A 164 14.23 24.34 16.72
CA ARG A 164 14.30 24.06 18.15
C ARG A 164 15.19 22.83 18.34
N ASN A 165 16.18 22.95 19.22
CA ASN A 165 16.94 21.80 19.67
C ASN A 165 16.04 21.04 20.66
N PHE A 166 15.56 19.86 20.25
CA PHE A 166 14.95 18.93 21.18
C PHE A 166 16.08 18.25 21.95
N ALA A 167 16.00 18.26 23.29
CA ALA A 167 16.86 17.44 24.11
C ALA A 167 16.50 15.96 23.89
N PRO A 168 17.46 15.02 23.97
CA PRO A 168 17.15 13.60 23.93
C PRO A 168 16.18 13.25 25.07
N GLU A 169 15.20 12.39 24.78
CA GLU A 169 14.26 11.86 25.78
C GLU A 169 15.02 11.15 26.90
N ARG A 170 14.52 11.29 28.13
CA ARG A 170 15.17 10.83 29.37
C ARG A 170 14.81 9.40 29.73
#